data_AF-A0A923DAU3-F1
#
_entry.id   AF-A0A923DAU3-F1
#
_cell.length_a   1.000
_cell.length_b   1.000
_cell.length_c   1.000
_cell.angle_alpha   90.00
_cell.angle_beta   90.00
_cell.angle_gamma   90.00
#
_symmetry.space_group_name_H-M   'P 1'
#
loop_
_entity.id
_entity.type
_entity.pdbx_description
1 polymer ?
#
loop_
_entity_poly.entity_id
_entity_poly.type
_entity_poly.pdbx_seq_one_letter_code
_entity_poly.pdbx_strand_id
1 'polypeptide(L)'
;MQSISTANLWTLFLKMVKYNMKVIFGNRFIWFVLAAIAFYFFIAITNIYDNNQIDDGFIYGLQIMPGILLIFYPMTFGIQNDLDAGILEILFGIPDYRYKVWLVRLVLVFVLVFLMMIGLTVMSYYLLAPVPVLELSFQVMFPIYFLGSMAFMFSTIIKNGNGTAVVMVIIGVGLLILSGILERTLWNIFLNPFEIPRRLNEMIWQEIAMKNRIFLAVGTLLFVLYGLFNLQKREKFI
;
A
#
# COMPACT_ATOMS: atom_id res chain seq x y z
N MET A 1 23.00 32.16 -13.63
CA MET A 1 22.83 30.72 -13.36
C MET A 1 23.53 30.40 -12.04
N GLN A 2 22.81 30.43 -10.93
CA GLN A 2 23.38 30.07 -9.62
C GLN A 2 23.44 28.55 -9.52
N SER A 3 24.64 28.02 -9.23
CA SER A 3 24.86 26.60 -9.01
C SER A 3 23.96 26.14 -7.87
N ILE A 4 23.00 25.27 -8.19
CA ILE A 4 22.21 24.56 -7.20
C ILE A 4 23.20 23.64 -6.47
N SER A 5 23.71 24.10 -5.32
CA SER A 5 24.59 23.33 -4.46
C SER A 5 23.86 22.07 -3.98
N THR A 6 24.52 20.91 -4.03
CA THR A 6 23.99 19.61 -3.61
C THR A 6 23.50 19.62 -2.16
N ALA A 7 24.09 20.45 -1.30
CA ALA A 7 23.62 20.69 0.07
C ALA A 7 22.24 21.38 0.12
N ASN A 8 21.95 22.28 -0.81
CA ASN A 8 20.64 22.92 -0.91
C ASN A 8 19.58 21.95 -1.44
N LEU A 9 19.93 21.06 -2.38
CA LEU A 9 19.02 20.01 -2.84
C LEU A 9 18.67 19.02 -1.73
N TRP A 10 19.65 18.61 -0.93
CA TRP A 10 19.45 17.67 0.17
C TRP A 10 18.57 18.26 1.29
N THR A 11 18.79 19.52 1.65
CA THR A 11 17.97 20.21 2.66
C THR A 11 16.56 20.49 2.17
N LEU A 12 16.37 20.78 0.87
CA LEU A 12 15.05 20.99 0.26
C LEU A 12 14.28 19.66 0.15
N PHE A 13 14.96 18.58 -0.20
CA PHE A 13 14.42 17.21 -0.15
C PHE A 13 13.98 16.84 1.27
N LEU A 14 14.84 17.03 2.28
CA LEU A 14 14.50 16.75 3.68
C LEU A 14 13.30 17.57 4.18
N LYS A 15 13.20 18.85 3.80
CA LYS A 15 12.03 19.69 4.11
C LYS A 15 10.77 19.16 3.43
N MET A 16 10.85 18.73 2.17
CA MET A 16 9.72 18.09 1.47
C MET A 16 9.31 16.78 2.14
N VAL A 17 10.26 15.92 2.54
CA VAL A 17 9.96 14.67 3.25
C VAL A 17 9.30 14.94 4.59
N LYS A 18 9.86 15.84 5.41
CA LYS A 18 9.31 16.22 6.72
C LYS A 18 7.89 16.79 6.58
N TYR A 19 7.66 17.60 5.55
CA TYR A 19 6.34 18.15 5.26
C TYR A 19 5.35 17.06 4.85
N ASN A 20 5.70 16.20 3.89
CA ASN A 20 4.83 15.10 3.46
C ASN A 20 4.55 14.12 4.60
N MET A 21 5.53 13.79 5.43
CA MET A 21 5.31 12.99 6.64
C MET A 21 4.36 13.69 7.61
N LYS A 22 4.50 15.00 7.83
CA LYS A 22 3.55 15.75 8.67
C LYS A 22 2.13 15.74 8.09
N VAL A 23 1.96 15.76 6.77
CA VAL A 23 0.64 15.65 6.11
C VAL A 23 0.08 14.24 6.25
N ILE A 24 0.91 13.21 6.07
CA ILE A 24 0.52 11.80 6.22
C ILE A 24 0.12 11.48 7.67
N PHE A 25 0.92 11.91 8.66
CA PHE A 25 0.69 11.66 10.09
C PHE A 25 -0.22 12.69 10.79
N GLY A 26 -0.41 13.88 10.22
CA GLY A 26 -1.09 15.00 10.87
C GLY A 26 -2.62 14.91 10.90
N ASN A 27 -3.19 13.82 10.39
CA ASN A 27 -4.64 13.59 10.36
C ASN A 27 -4.98 12.23 11.00
N ARG A 28 -6.13 11.62 10.69
CA ARG A 28 -6.63 10.37 11.30
C ARG A 28 -5.79 9.11 11.07
N PHE A 29 -4.61 9.21 10.45
CA PHE A 29 -3.73 8.08 10.18
C PHE A 29 -3.35 7.29 11.43
N ILE A 30 -3.19 7.97 12.58
CA ILE A 30 -2.87 7.30 13.84
C ILE A 30 -3.93 6.26 14.24
N TRP A 31 -5.21 6.52 13.93
CA TRP A 31 -6.30 5.59 14.17
C TRP A 31 -6.20 4.36 13.26
N PHE A 32 -5.71 4.52 12.03
CA PHE A 32 -5.46 3.40 11.13
C PHE A 32 -4.26 2.56 11.57
N VAL A 33 -3.20 3.19 12.09
CA VAL A 33 -2.07 2.46 12.69
C VAL A 33 -2.54 1.65 13.90
N LEU A 34 -3.31 2.26 14.80
CA LEU A 34 -3.88 1.58 15.96
C LEU A 34 -4.80 0.44 15.53
N ALA A 35 -5.70 0.68 14.57
CA ALA A 35 -6.56 -0.36 14.01
C ALA A 35 -5.75 -1.50 13.38
N ALA A 36 -4.69 -1.21 12.62
CA ALA A 36 -3.83 -2.24 12.02
C ALA A 36 -3.19 -3.14 13.09
N ILE A 37 -2.68 -2.54 14.17
CA ILE A 37 -2.12 -3.29 15.31
C ILE A 37 -3.22 -4.09 16.03
N ALA A 38 -4.40 -3.50 16.24
CA ALA A 38 -5.51 -4.17 16.89
C ALA A 38 -6.00 -5.39 16.08
N PHE A 39 -6.17 -5.23 14.76
CA PHE A 39 -6.53 -6.34 13.86
C PHE A 39 -5.44 -7.40 13.81
N TYR A 40 -4.17 -7.01 13.81
CA TYR A 40 -3.05 -7.95 13.89
C TYR A 40 -3.15 -8.82 15.14
N PHE A 41 -3.30 -8.23 16.33
CA PHE A 41 -3.45 -8.99 17.57
C PHE A 41 -4.72 -9.81 17.61
N PHE A 42 -5.84 -9.25 17.15
CA PHE A 42 -7.11 -9.95 17.11
C PHE A 42 -7.01 -11.25 16.31
N ILE A 43 -6.49 -11.18 15.07
CA ILE A 43 -6.34 -12.36 14.20
C ILE A 43 -5.29 -13.33 14.78
N ALA A 44 -4.19 -12.83 15.35
CA ALA A 44 -3.17 -13.69 15.95
C ALA A 44 -3.72 -14.49 17.15
N ILE A 45 -4.44 -13.82 18.07
CA ILE A 45 -5.02 -14.46 19.27
C ILE A 45 -6.09 -15.48 18.88
N THR A 46 -6.98 -15.16 17.94
CA THR A 46 -8.02 -16.11 17.51
C THR A 46 -7.41 -17.37 16.92
N ASN A 47 -6.35 -17.25 16.11
CA ASN A 47 -5.71 -18.42 15.50
C ASN A 47 -4.93 -19.28 16.51
N ILE A 48 -4.33 -18.66 17.53
CA ILE A 48 -3.73 -19.40 18.65
C ILE A 48 -4.81 -20.18 19.40
N TYR A 49 -5.98 -19.57 19.63
CA TYR A 49 -7.10 -20.24 20.31
C TYR A 49 -7.63 -21.44 19.51
N ASP A 50 -7.67 -21.31 18.18
CA ASP A 50 -8.11 -22.36 17.27
C ASP A 50 -7.06 -23.48 17.05
N ASN A 51 -5.90 -23.40 17.72
CA ASN A 51 -4.77 -24.35 17.58
C ASN A 51 -4.32 -24.56 16.12
N ASN A 52 -4.41 -23.51 15.29
CA ASN A 52 -3.90 -23.57 13.93
C ASN A 52 -2.36 -23.63 13.92
N GLN A 53 -1.81 -24.28 12.89
CA GLN A 53 -0.37 -24.30 12.68
C GLN A 53 0.12 -22.90 12.33
N ILE A 54 1.02 -22.36 13.16
CA ILE A 54 1.67 -21.08 12.95
C ILE A 54 2.87 -21.33 12.05
N ASP A 55 2.64 -21.24 10.74
CA ASP A 55 3.66 -21.38 9.70
C ASP A 55 3.92 -20.04 8.98
N ASP A 56 4.93 -19.99 8.12
CA ASP A 56 5.27 -18.80 7.31
C ASP A 56 4.07 -18.30 6.50
N GLY A 57 3.29 -19.22 5.95
CA GLY A 57 2.07 -18.92 5.22
C GLY A 57 0.99 -18.26 6.08
N PHE A 58 0.87 -18.65 7.35
CA PHE A 58 -0.06 -18.02 8.27
C PHE A 58 0.35 -16.57 8.56
N ILE A 59 1.64 -16.33 8.82
CA ILE A 59 2.14 -14.97 9.11
C ILE A 59 1.99 -14.06 7.90
N TYR A 60 2.19 -14.58 6.68
CA TYR A 60 1.88 -13.86 5.45
C TYR A 60 0.41 -13.41 5.43
N GLY A 61 -0.54 -14.32 5.64
CA GLY A 61 -1.97 -14.01 5.64
C GLY A 61 -2.38 -13.04 6.76
N LEU A 62 -1.82 -13.23 7.96
CA LEU A 62 -2.01 -12.35 9.13
C LEU A 62 -1.66 -10.89 8.81
N GLN A 63 -0.62 -10.67 8.00
CA GLN A 63 -0.09 -9.34 7.74
C GLN A 63 -0.79 -8.59 6.60
N ILE A 64 -1.53 -9.29 5.73
CA ILE A 64 -2.27 -8.68 4.62
C ILE A 64 -3.27 -7.64 5.11
N MET A 65 -4.09 -7.97 6.11
CA MET A 65 -5.14 -7.07 6.58
C MET A 65 -4.59 -5.80 7.25
N PRO A 66 -3.63 -5.88 8.21
CA PRO A 66 -2.94 -4.71 8.74
C PRO A 66 -2.27 -3.86 7.64
N GLY A 67 -1.62 -4.50 6.67
CA GLY A 67 -0.94 -3.81 5.58
C GLY A 67 -1.88 -3.02 4.66
N ILE A 68 -3.05 -3.60 4.34
CA ILE A 68 -4.10 -2.89 3.59
C ILE A 68 -4.56 -1.66 4.37
N LEU A 69 -4.84 -1.78 5.67
CA LEU A 69 -5.28 -0.65 6.49
C LEU A 69 -4.26 0.50 6.52
N LEU A 70 -2.97 0.16 6.64
CA LEU A 70 -1.88 1.14 6.67
C LEU A 70 -1.76 1.90 5.34
N ILE A 71 -1.87 1.22 4.21
CA ILE A 71 -1.76 1.90 2.91
C ILE A 71 -3.05 2.60 2.49
N PHE A 72 -4.21 2.11 2.95
CA PHE A 72 -5.51 2.59 2.52
C PHE A 72 -5.69 4.08 2.79
N TYR A 73 -5.46 4.51 4.03
CA TYR A 73 -5.69 5.90 4.44
C TYR A 73 -4.90 6.94 3.63
N PRO A 74 -3.55 6.87 3.55
CA PRO A 74 -2.79 7.88 2.80
C PRO A 74 -3.10 7.88 1.30
N MET A 75 -3.53 6.74 0.74
CA MET A 75 -3.82 6.63 -0.69
C MET A 75 -5.24 7.10 -1.06
N THR A 76 -6.24 6.88 -0.20
CA THR A 76 -7.63 7.33 -0.45
C THR A 76 -7.85 8.79 -0.07
N PHE A 77 -7.34 9.22 1.09
CA PHE A 77 -7.56 10.57 1.61
C PHE A 77 -6.44 11.55 1.27
N GLY A 78 -5.31 11.11 0.70
CA GLY A 78 -4.17 11.97 0.42
C GLY A 78 -4.50 13.18 -0.46
N ILE A 79 -5.33 12.98 -1.49
CA ILE A 79 -5.75 14.06 -2.40
C ILE A 79 -6.75 15.01 -1.73
N GLN A 80 -7.73 14.47 -0.99
CA GLN A 80 -8.71 15.29 -0.28
C GLN A 80 -8.04 16.15 0.79
N ASN A 81 -7.13 15.59 1.58
CA ASN A 81 -6.40 16.33 2.60
C ASN A 81 -5.56 17.48 2.00
N ASP A 82 -5.05 17.33 0.78
CA ASP A 82 -4.36 18.42 0.07
C ASP A 82 -5.31 19.51 -0.40
N LEU A 83 -6.57 19.16 -0.73
CA LEU A 83 -7.61 20.11 -1.16
C LEU A 83 -8.03 20.94 0.06
N ASP A 84 -8.34 20.26 1.16
CA ASP A 84 -8.84 20.85 2.39
C ASP A 84 -7.80 21.77 3.07
N ALA A 85 -6.50 21.47 2.92
CA ALA A 85 -5.42 22.27 3.47
C ALA A 85 -5.09 23.55 2.65
N GLY A 86 -5.78 23.81 1.53
CA GLY A 86 -5.49 24.95 0.64
C GLY A 86 -4.14 24.85 -0.09
N ILE A 87 -3.38 23.77 0.14
CA ILE A 87 -2.09 23.50 -0.52
C ILE A 87 -2.33 23.33 -2.02
N LEU A 88 -3.47 22.76 -2.41
CA LEU A 88 -3.79 22.59 -3.81
C LEU A 88 -3.95 23.92 -4.55
N GLU A 89 -4.52 24.99 -3.98
CA GLU A 89 -4.58 26.31 -4.65
C GLU A 89 -3.18 26.91 -4.89
N ILE A 90 -2.29 26.82 -3.90
CA ILE A 90 -0.89 27.29 -4.03
C ILE A 90 -0.11 26.41 -5.04
N LEU A 91 -0.33 25.09 -5.01
CA LEU A 91 0.29 24.12 -5.92
C LEU A 91 -0.28 24.22 -7.36
N PHE A 92 -1.55 24.61 -7.53
CA PHE A 92 -2.21 24.85 -8.82
C PHE A 92 -1.82 26.19 -9.46
N GLY A 93 -1.31 27.14 -8.66
CA GLY A 93 -0.73 28.39 -9.16
C GLY A 93 0.59 28.21 -9.94
N ILE A 94 1.32 27.11 -9.72
CA ILE A 94 2.59 26.82 -10.41
C ILE A 94 2.38 25.73 -11.47
N PRO A 95 2.55 26.02 -12.77
CA PRO A 95 2.40 25.03 -13.83
C PRO A 95 3.35 23.82 -13.63
N ASP A 96 2.85 22.61 -13.83
CA ASP A 96 3.65 21.37 -14.02
C ASP A 96 4.38 20.77 -12.77
N TYR A 97 4.05 21.17 -11.55
CA TYR A 97 4.67 20.63 -10.32
C TYR A 97 3.85 19.56 -9.57
N ARG A 98 2.54 19.43 -9.85
CA ARG A 98 1.61 18.59 -9.07
C ARG A 98 1.96 17.11 -9.08
N TYR A 99 2.21 16.53 -10.25
CA TYR A 99 2.50 15.10 -10.38
C TYR A 99 3.84 14.72 -9.72
N LYS A 100 4.85 15.62 -9.75
CA LYS A 100 6.16 15.38 -9.13
C LYS A 100 6.05 15.32 -7.61
N VAL A 101 5.33 16.27 -7.00
CA VAL A 101 5.11 16.29 -5.55
C VAL A 101 4.37 15.05 -5.10
N TRP A 102 3.33 14.67 -5.86
CA TRP A 102 2.52 13.51 -5.52
C TRP A 102 3.28 12.18 -5.72
N LEU A 103 4.11 12.07 -6.76
CA LEU A 103 5.02 10.94 -6.95
C LEU A 103 5.99 10.77 -5.77
N VAL A 104 6.62 11.87 -5.33
CA VAL A 104 7.49 11.85 -4.13
C VAL A 104 6.71 11.36 -2.92
N ARG A 105 5.47 11.84 -2.73
CA ARG A 105 4.62 11.40 -1.63
C ARG A 105 4.28 9.92 -1.69
N LEU A 106 3.90 9.40 -2.86
CA LEU A 106 3.61 7.98 -3.04
C LEU A 106 4.81 7.12 -2.64
N VAL A 107 6.01 7.48 -3.10
CA VAL A 107 7.24 6.76 -2.73
C VAL A 107 7.45 6.80 -1.22
N LEU A 108 7.22 7.94 -0.57
CA LEU A 108 7.32 8.05 0.89
C LEU A 108 6.29 7.18 1.61
N VAL A 109 5.05 7.13 1.14
CA VAL A 109 4.00 6.27 1.70
C VAL A 109 4.39 4.80 1.56
N PHE A 110 4.88 4.39 0.39
CA PHE A 110 5.31 3.01 0.16
C PHE A 110 6.45 2.61 1.08
N VAL A 111 7.50 3.43 1.17
CA VAL A 111 8.63 3.22 2.08
C VAL A 111 8.16 3.18 3.54
N LEU A 112 7.27 4.08 3.95
CA LEU A 112 6.75 4.11 5.31
C LEU A 112 5.98 2.84 5.65
N VAL A 113 5.06 2.41 4.78
CA VAL A 113 4.29 1.18 4.97
C VAL A 113 5.23 -0.01 5.01
N PHE A 114 6.24 -0.08 4.13
CA PHE A 114 7.24 -1.16 4.17
C PHE A 114 7.98 -1.23 5.51
N LEU A 115 8.41 -0.09 6.05
CA LEU A 115 9.06 -0.04 7.37
C LEU A 115 8.12 -0.48 8.50
N MET A 116 6.85 -0.06 8.46
CA MET A 116 5.84 -0.51 9.42
C MET A 116 5.58 -2.01 9.32
N MET A 117 5.56 -2.54 8.09
CA MET A 117 5.39 -3.97 7.85
C MET A 117 6.56 -4.77 8.38
N ILE A 118 7.81 -4.37 8.15
CA ILE A 118 8.97 -4.99 8.79
C ILE A 118 8.81 -5.01 10.32
N GLY A 119 8.34 -3.91 10.92
CA GLY A 119 8.06 -3.85 12.35
C GLY A 119 7.04 -4.90 12.81
N LEU A 120 5.94 -5.07 12.07
CA LEU A 120 4.93 -6.10 12.34
C LEU A 120 5.48 -7.52 12.16
N THR A 121 6.32 -7.76 11.16
CA THR A 121 6.90 -9.10 10.93
C THR A 121 7.96 -9.44 11.97
N VAL A 122 8.77 -8.47 12.42
CA VAL A 122 9.68 -8.63 13.57
C VAL A 122 8.88 -8.95 14.82
N MET A 123 7.74 -8.30 15.00
CA MET A 123 6.82 -8.63 16.10
C MET A 123 6.31 -10.08 15.98
N SER A 124 5.92 -10.53 14.78
CA SER A 124 5.54 -11.94 14.54
C SER A 124 6.68 -12.90 14.86
N TYR A 125 7.92 -12.55 14.51
CA TYR A 125 9.10 -13.36 14.82
C TYR A 125 9.27 -13.63 16.33
N TYR A 126 9.06 -12.60 17.16
CA TYR A 126 9.20 -12.74 18.61
C TYR A 126 7.97 -13.34 19.30
N LEU A 127 6.75 -13.07 18.80
CA LEU A 127 5.51 -13.51 19.46
C LEU A 127 4.99 -14.86 19.00
N LEU A 128 5.26 -15.25 17.74
CA LEU A 128 4.59 -16.38 17.08
C LEU A 128 5.58 -17.48 16.70
N ALA A 129 6.37 -17.27 15.65
CA ALA A 129 7.25 -18.29 15.10
C ALA A 129 8.47 -17.66 14.41
N PRO A 130 9.61 -18.37 14.35
CA PRO A 130 10.80 -17.89 13.66
C PRO A 130 10.57 -17.86 12.14
N VAL A 131 10.35 -16.67 11.60
CA VAL A 131 10.09 -16.45 10.17
C VAL A 131 11.16 -15.56 9.49
N PRO A 132 11.40 -15.72 8.18
CA PRO A 132 12.31 -14.85 7.44
C PRO A 132 11.70 -13.44 7.25
N VAL A 133 12.03 -12.53 8.17
CA VAL A 133 11.44 -11.19 8.27
C VAL A 133 11.45 -10.41 6.96
N LEU A 134 12.60 -10.35 6.27
CA LEU A 134 12.75 -9.55 5.05
C LEU A 134 11.99 -10.15 3.87
N GLU A 135 12.07 -11.46 3.69
CA GLU A 135 11.42 -12.14 2.56
C GLU A 135 9.91 -12.06 2.68
N LEU A 136 9.37 -12.35 3.87
CA LEU A 136 7.94 -12.29 4.13
C LEU A 136 7.43 -10.85 3.97
N SER A 137 8.11 -9.86 4.56
CA SER A 137 7.76 -8.44 4.40
C SER A 137 7.71 -8.05 2.92
N PHE A 138 8.71 -8.46 2.14
CA PHE A 138 8.80 -8.12 0.72
C PHE A 138 7.68 -8.77 -0.11
N GLN A 139 7.37 -10.04 0.16
CA GLN A 139 6.28 -10.75 -0.50
C GLN A 139 4.91 -10.10 -0.22
N VAL A 140 4.68 -9.67 1.02
CA VAL A 140 3.42 -9.03 1.44
C VAL A 140 3.27 -7.62 0.81
N MET A 141 4.36 -6.95 0.43
CA MET A 141 4.27 -5.63 -0.21
C MET A 141 3.61 -5.65 -1.58
N PHE A 142 3.74 -6.72 -2.37
CA PHE A 142 3.15 -6.78 -3.71
C PHE A 142 1.63 -6.55 -3.72
N PRO A 143 0.80 -7.31 -2.96
CA PRO A 143 -0.64 -7.06 -2.91
C PRO A 143 -0.98 -5.70 -2.30
N ILE A 144 -0.23 -5.27 -1.28
CA ILE A 144 -0.47 -3.99 -0.60
C ILE A 144 -0.26 -2.82 -1.56
N TYR A 145 0.88 -2.78 -2.26
CA TYR A 145 1.17 -1.72 -3.23
C TYR A 145 0.22 -1.74 -4.42
N PHE A 146 -0.21 -2.90 -4.87
CA PHE A 146 -1.23 -3.02 -5.91
C PHE A 146 -2.55 -2.35 -5.48
N LEU A 147 -3.06 -2.71 -4.29
CA LEU A 147 -4.30 -2.13 -3.75
C LEU A 147 -4.15 -0.65 -3.40
N GLY A 148 -3.00 -0.25 -2.86
CA GLY A 148 -2.68 1.15 -2.58
C GLY A 148 -2.65 1.99 -3.86
N SER A 149 -2.05 1.47 -4.94
CA SER A 149 -1.99 2.17 -6.23
C SER A 149 -3.36 2.27 -6.88
N MET A 150 -4.18 1.23 -6.76
CA MET A 150 -5.58 1.26 -7.20
C MET A 150 -6.38 2.30 -6.41
N ALA A 151 -6.22 2.34 -5.08
CA ALA A 151 -6.85 3.35 -4.22
C ALA A 151 -6.47 4.76 -4.63
N PHE A 152 -5.18 4.99 -4.94
CA PHE A 152 -4.76 6.27 -5.47
C PHE A 152 -5.41 6.58 -6.81
N MET A 153 -5.42 5.64 -7.76
CA MET A 153 -6.04 5.84 -9.06
C MET A 153 -7.50 6.32 -8.89
N PHE A 154 -8.30 5.64 -8.07
CA PHE A 154 -9.67 6.05 -7.78
C PHE A 154 -9.77 7.37 -7.01
N SER A 155 -8.82 7.67 -6.13
CA SER A 155 -8.77 8.98 -5.44
C SER A 155 -8.61 10.13 -6.42
N THR A 156 -7.85 9.95 -7.50
CA THR A 156 -7.67 10.99 -8.53
C THR A 156 -8.90 11.21 -9.40
N ILE A 157 -9.71 10.15 -9.59
CA ILE A 157 -10.95 10.20 -10.38
C ILE A 157 -12.06 10.85 -9.57
N ILE A 158 -12.27 10.38 -8.33
CA ILE A 158 -13.40 10.78 -7.48
C ILE A 158 -13.14 12.12 -6.78
N LYS A 159 -11.87 12.44 -6.50
CA LYS A 159 -11.42 13.66 -5.79
C LYS A 159 -12.06 13.86 -4.40
N ASN A 160 -12.67 12.80 -3.84
CA ASN A 160 -13.27 12.77 -2.51
C ASN A 160 -12.88 11.46 -1.82
N GLY A 161 -12.21 11.56 -0.67
CA GLY A 161 -11.65 10.42 0.04
C GLY A 161 -12.71 9.47 0.59
N ASN A 162 -13.86 9.97 1.03
CA ASN A 162 -14.96 9.11 1.48
C ASN A 162 -15.53 8.29 0.30
N GLY A 163 -15.74 8.92 -0.86
CA GLY A 163 -16.21 8.23 -2.06
C GLY A 163 -15.23 7.16 -2.53
N THR A 164 -13.95 7.49 -2.56
CA THR A 164 -12.89 6.52 -2.88
C THR A 164 -12.82 5.38 -1.89
N ALA A 165 -12.98 5.65 -0.59
CA ALA A 165 -12.97 4.62 0.44
C ALA A 165 -14.11 3.61 0.23
N VAL A 166 -15.32 4.07 -0.08
CA VAL A 166 -16.47 3.19 -0.37
C VAL A 166 -16.20 2.32 -1.58
N VAL A 167 -15.72 2.90 -2.69
CA VAL A 167 -15.39 2.14 -3.90
C VAL A 167 -14.33 1.08 -3.62
N MET A 168 -13.27 1.44 -2.89
CA MET A 168 -12.21 0.51 -2.54
C MET A 168 -12.67 -0.60 -1.59
N VAL A 169 -13.60 -0.34 -0.68
CA VAL A 169 -14.21 -1.38 0.17
C VAL A 169 -15.05 -2.34 -0.68
N ILE A 170 -15.87 -1.84 -1.60
CA ILE A 170 -16.67 -2.68 -2.51
C ILE A 170 -15.75 -3.58 -3.35
N ILE A 171 -14.69 -3.00 -3.93
CA ILE A 171 -13.69 -3.75 -4.69
C ILE A 171 -12.98 -4.76 -3.80
N GLY A 172 -12.54 -4.37 -2.60
CA GLY A 172 -11.85 -5.26 -1.66
C GLY A 172 -12.70 -6.47 -1.28
N VAL A 173 -13.98 -6.26 -0.98
CA VAL A 173 -14.93 -7.36 -0.71
C VAL A 173 -15.10 -8.25 -1.94
N GLY A 174 -15.26 -7.66 -3.14
CA GLY A 174 -15.34 -8.43 -4.38
C GLY A 174 -14.09 -9.29 -4.63
N LEU A 175 -12.90 -8.74 -4.38
CA LEU A 175 -11.63 -9.46 -4.50
C LEU A 175 -11.48 -10.58 -3.48
N LEU A 176 -11.97 -10.41 -2.25
CA LEU A 176 -11.99 -11.47 -1.23
C LEU A 176 -12.93 -12.61 -1.60
N ILE A 177 -14.07 -12.33 -2.22
CA ILE A 177 -14.96 -13.38 -2.72
C ILE A 177 -14.29 -14.13 -3.87
N LEU A 178 -13.61 -13.41 -4.77
CA LEU A 178 -12.91 -13.99 -5.91
C LEU A 178 -11.65 -14.76 -5.50
N SER A 179 -11.00 -14.43 -4.38
CA SER A 179 -9.73 -15.08 -3.99
C SER A 179 -9.88 -16.57 -3.75
N GLY A 180 -11.03 -17.02 -3.24
CA GLY A 180 -11.32 -18.46 -3.07
C GLY A 180 -11.48 -19.20 -4.40
N ILE A 181 -12.03 -18.54 -5.43
CA ILE A 181 -12.19 -19.12 -6.77
C ILE A 181 -10.86 -19.13 -7.53
N LEU A 182 -10.03 -18.11 -7.29
CA LEU A 182 -8.78 -17.84 -7.98
C LEU A 182 -7.55 -18.42 -7.28
N GLU A 183 -7.71 -19.20 -6.21
CA GLU A 183 -6.65 -19.62 -5.27
C GLU A 183 -5.39 -20.19 -5.95
N ARG A 184 -5.55 -20.88 -7.09
CA ARG A 184 -4.46 -21.52 -7.85
C ARG A 184 -4.08 -20.78 -9.14
N THR A 185 -4.53 -19.55 -9.28
CA THR A 185 -4.35 -18.77 -10.50
C THR A 185 -3.47 -17.56 -10.25
N LEU A 186 -2.79 -17.14 -11.31
CA LEU A 186 -1.99 -15.93 -11.35
C LEU A 186 -2.76 -14.63 -11.02
N TRP A 187 -4.09 -14.66 -11.03
CA TRP A 187 -4.97 -13.51 -10.79
C TRP A 187 -5.31 -13.29 -9.32
N ASN A 188 -4.99 -14.23 -8.43
CA ASN A 188 -5.26 -14.04 -7.01
C ASN A 188 -4.31 -13.00 -6.42
N ILE A 189 -4.84 -11.84 -6.06
CA ILE A 189 -4.03 -10.76 -5.48
C ILE A 189 -3.42 -11.19 -4.15
N PHE A 190 -4.14 -11.97 -3.36
CA PHE A 190 -3.72 -12.42 -2.03
C PHE A 190 -2.98 -13.77 -2.07
N LEU A 191 -2.47 -14.19 -3.23
CA LEU A 191 -1.76 -15.46 -3.40
C LEU A 191 -0.61 -15.57 -2.39
N ASN A 192 -0.66 -16.62 -1.58
CA ASN A 192 0.35 -16.96 -0.58
C ASN A 192 1.49 -17.77 -1.23
N PRO A 193 2.73 -17.26 -1.28
CA PRO A 193 3.83 -17.99 -1.90
C PRO A 193 4.39 -19.11 -1.01
N PHE A 194 4.12 -19.05 0.31
CA PHE A 194 4.67 -19.98 1.31
C PHE A 194 3.82 -21.23 1.51
N GLU A 195 2.52 -21.19 1.19
CA GLU A 195 1.65 -22.36 1.22
C GLU A 195 1.61 -23.07 -0.14
N ILE A 196 2.28 -24.21 -0.24
CA ILE A 196 2.25 -25.05 -1.44
C ILE A 196 0.99 -25.94 -1.39
N PRO A 197 0.07 -25.85 -2.37
CA PRO A 197 -1.13 -26.68 -2.36
C PRO A 197 -0.78 -28.16 -2.52
N ARG A 198 -1.43 -29.01 -1.73
CA ARG A 198 -1.27 -30.47 -1.82
C ARG A 198 -1.55 -30.91 -3.26
N ARG A 199 -0.59 -31.61 -3.88
CA ARG A 199 -0.57 -32.11 -5.29
C ARG A 199 0.03 -31.18 -6.35
N LEU A 200 0.61 -30.03 -6.00
CA LEU A 200 1.41 -29.23 -6.93
C LEU A 200 2.91 -29.46 -6.70
N ASN A 201 3.67 -29.51 -7.79
CA ASN A 201 5.13 -29.51 -7.73
C ASN A 201 5.62 -28.13 -7.31
N GLU A 202 6.67 -28.07 -6.49
CA GLU A 202 7.27 -26.82 -5.98
C GLU A 202 7.66 -25.88 -7.13
N MET A 203 8.22 -26.44 -8.20
CA MET A 203 8.62 -25.68 -9.39
C MET A 203 7.44 -24.99 -10.08
N ILE A 204 6.29 -25.67 -10.21
CA ILE A 204 5.09 -25.10 -10.84
C ILE A 204 4.48 -24.01 -9.95
N TRP A 205 4.51 -24.21 -8.63
CA TRP A 205 4.01 -23.22 -7.68
C TRP A 205 4.84 -21.94 -7.70
N GLN A 206 6.17 -22.07 -7.73
CA GLN A 206 7.06 -20.91 -7.86
C GLN A 206 6.84 -20.16 -9.17
N GLU A 207 6.57 -20.86 -10.28
CA GLU A 207 6.20 -20.20 -11.54
C GLU A 207 4.90 -19.40 -11.43
N ILE A 208 3.86 -19.97 -10.81
CA ILE A 208 2.57 -19.29 -10.61
C ILE A 208 2.76 -18.07 -9.71
N ALA A 209 3.49 -18.22 -8.61
CA ALA A 209 3.82 -17.12 -7.69
C ALA A 209 4.60 -16.01 -8.40
N MET A 210 5.62 -16.35 -9.19
CA MET A 210 6.40 -15.38 -9.95
C MET A 210 5.53 -14.61 -10.96
N LYS A 211 4.69 -15.33 -11.73
CA LYS A 211 3.76 -14.70 -12.69
C LYS A 211 2.76 -13.79 -11.98
N ASN A 212 2.28 -14.17 -10.80
CA ASN A 212 1.43 -13.34 -9.97
C ASN A 212 2.15 -12.06 -9.51
N ARG A 213 3.40 -12.16 -9.03
CA ARG A 213 4.18 -10.97 -8.61
C ARG A 213 4.46 -10.02 -9.77
N ILE A 214 4.76 -10.55 -10.95
CA ILE A 214 4.90 -9.75 -12.17
C ILE A 214 3.59 -9.04 -12.50
N PHE A 215 2.46 -9.75 -12.45
CA PHE A 215 1.14 -9.17 -12.68
C PHE A 215 0.84 -8.02 -11.70
N LEU A 216 1.06 -8.23 -10.39
CA LEU A 216 0.86 -7.20 -9.37
C LEU A 216 1.80 -6.01 -9.55
N ALA A 217 3.06 -6.24 -9.89
CA ALA A 217 4.04 -5.17 -10.13
C ALA A 217 3.66 -4.32 -11.36
N VAL A 218 3.28 -4.96 -12.47
CA VAL A 218 2.83 -4.26 -13.68
C VAL A 218 1.55 -3.49 -13.40
N GLY A 219 0.57 -4.10 -12.71
CA GLY A 219 -0.68 -3.43 -12.34
C GLY A 219 -0.47 -2.23 -11.42
N THR A 220 0.41 -2.35 -10.43
CA THR A 220 0.84 -1.25 -9.56
C THR A 220 1.36 -0.09 -10.41
N LEU A 221 2.30 -0.35 -11.31
CA LEU A 221 2.89 0.68 -12.17
C LEU A 221 1.85 1.35 -13.07
N LEU A 222 0.94 0.57 -13.69
CA LEU A 222 -0.13 1.10 -14.53
C LEU A 222 -1.10 2.00 -13.76
N PHE A 223 -1.53 1.59 -12.56
CA PHE A 223 -2.44 2.40 -11.73
C PHE A 223 -1.78 3.70 -11.24
N VAL A 224 -0.50 3.64 -10.87
CA VAL A 224 0.26 4.84 -10.51
C VAL A 224 0.37 5.80 -11.68
N LEU A 225 0.75 5.30 -12.87
CA LEU A 225 0.84 6.13 -14.07
C LEU A 225 -0.51 6.76 -14.43
N TYR A 226 -1.59 5.99 -14.36
CA TYR A 226 -2.94 6.48 -14.64
C TYR A 226 -3.34 7.59 -13.65
N GLY A 227 -3.13 7.37 -12.35
CA GLY A 227 -3.44 8.37 -11.34
C GLY A 227 -2.60 9.65 -11.51
N LEU A 228 -1.31 9.52 -11.81
CA LEU A 228 -0.44 10.66 -12.08
C LEU A 228 -0.88 11.44 -13.33
N PHE A 229 -1.26 10.74 -14.40
CA PHE A 229 -1.75 11.35 -15.63
C PHE A 229 -3.06 12.13 -15.41
N ASN A 230 -3.95 11.62 -14.57
CA ASN A 230 -5.15 12.35 -14.17
C ASN A 230 -4.85 13.62 -13.37
N LEU A 231 -3.78 13.62 -12.57
CA LEU A 231 -3.35 14.84 -11.86
C LEU A 231 -2.78 15.89 -12.82
N GLN A 232 -2.23 15.48 -13.97
CA GLN A 232 -1.64 16.35 -14.99
C GLN A 232 -2.70 17.07 -15.84
N LYS A 233 -3.82 16.41 -16.16
CA LYS A 233 -4.90 17.02 -16.92
C LYS A 233 -5.55 18.15 -16.09
N ARG A 234 -5.29 19.41 -16.47
CA ARG A 234 -6.11 20.54 -16.03
C ARG A 234 -7.55 20.28 -16.46
N GLU A 235 -8.50 20.38 -15.55
CA GLU A 235 -9.83 20.82 -15.98
C GLU A 235 -9.62 22.20 -16.60
N LYS A 236 -9.96 22.33 -17.89
CA LYS A 236 -10.18 23.64 -18.49
C LYS A 236 -11.28 24.28 -17.64
N PHE A 237 -10.91 25.24 -16.81
CA PHE A 237 -11.88 26.17 -16.26
C PHE A 237 -12.55 26.83 -17.47
N ILE A 238 -13.81 26.47 -17.72
CA ILE A 238 -14.74 27.21 -18.56
C ILE A 238 -15.23 28.39 -17.72
#